data_AF-A0A6P8BD91-F1
#
_entry.id   AF-A0A6P8BD91-F1
#
_cell.length_a   1.000
_cell.length_b   1.000
_cell.length_c   1.000
_cell.angle_alpha   90.00
_cell.angle_beta   90.00
_cell.angle_gamma   90.00
#
_symmetry.space_group_name_H-M   'P 1'
#
loop_
_entity.id
_entity.type
_entity.pdbx_description
1 polymer ?
#
loop_
_entity_poly.entity_id
_entity_poly.type
_entity_poly.pdbx_seq_one_letter_code
_entity_poly.pdbx_strand_id
1 'polypeptide(L)'
;MAPSSPRTAASTAPDPQQPQTAQQQQASPMTTEAPSATTTQPSQNATQTEQTPATTTTTTTTTTTPVTATSEAPASPPLPARHTAVAPGPRATALQQAFDEALNRTLAKLEWDKFAACYPTVSARAPNSLRSVQQRVVGLLSEKCRKEFQIILEERQVVPKLNELEALVSEAAMRRKDAGDAEPGIPPHLLPPEDVLAANMAPLLAAQQNQLNARLQTMQSHNAALFDEIQSQRAEAAALLAELEAACADVGGANALLDEVADELARETRAAEVEMGGT
;
A
#
# COMPACT_ATOMS: atom_id res chain seq x y z
N MET A 1 61.78 16.22 -7.79
CA MET A 1 62.34 15.03 -8.48
C MET A 1 61.81 13.78 -7.80
N ALA A 2 61.24 12.83 -8.56
CA ALA A 2 61.34 11.40 -8.23
C ALA A 2 62.73 10.89 -8.70
N PRO A 3 63.24 9.70 -8.30
CA PRO A 3 62.67 8.35 -8.55
C PRO A 3 62.46 7.56 -7.23
N SER A 4 62.01 6.30 -7.09
CA SER A 4 61.31 5.26 -7.87
C SER A 4 61.73 3.88 -7.28
N SER A 5 60.80 3.12 -6.69
CA SER A 5 60.69 1.62 -6.77
C SER A 5 61.87 0.72 -6.31
N PRO A 6 61.75 -0.64 -6.21
CA PRO A 6 60.63 -1.55 -6.54
C PRO A 6 60.20 -2.52 -5.38
N ARG A 7 58.92 -2.93 -5.28
CA ARG A 7 58.29 -4.20 -5.78
C ARG A 7 58.82 -5.53 -5.19
N THR A 8 58.03 -6.16 -4.33
CA THR A 8 58.01 -7.62 -4.06
C THR A 8 56.55 -8.11 -4.13
N ALA A 9 56.31 -9.41 -4.39
CA ALA A 9 54.99 -9.91 -4.80
C ALA A 9 54.45 -11.09 -3.95
N ALA A 10 53.11 -11.19 -3.96
CA ALA A 10 52.28 -12.40 -3.91
C ALA A 10 52.57 -13.55 -2.90
N SER A 11 51.61 -13.77 -2.00
CA SER A 11 51.09 -15.11 -1.66
C SER A 11 49.66 -14.97 -1.12
N THR A 12 48.65 -15.46 -1.84
CA THR A 12 47.94 -16.73 -1.56
C THR A 12 46.96 -16.64 -0.37
N ALA A 13 45.66 -16.63 -0.69
CA ALA A 13 44.57 -16.81 0.28
C ALA A 13 43.92 -18.20 0.08
N PRO A 14 43.60 -18.94 1.16
CA PRO A 14 42.86 -20.20 1.07
C PRO A 14 41.33 -20.00 1.16
N ASP A 15 40.59 -20.78 0.36
CA ASP A 15 39.13 -20.83 0.32
C ASP A 15 38.61 -22.10 1.02
N PRO A 16 37.62 -22.02 1.94
CA PRO A 16 36.99 -23.18 2.58
C PRO A 16 35.59 -23.50 2.03
N GLN A 17 35.54 -24.04 0.82
CA GLN A 17 34.62 -25.06 0.30
C GLN A 17 33.19 -25.19 0.89
N GLN A 18 32.18 -25.06 0.02
CA GLN A 18 30.85 -25.65 0.23
C GLN A 18 30.90 -27.20 0.16
N PRO A 19 30.11 -27.92 0.97
CA PRO A 19 29.76 -29.32 0.69
C PRO A 19 28.72 -29.41 -0.44
N GLN A 20 28.92 -30.33 -1.38
CA GLN A 20 27.89 -30.71 -2.36
C GLN A 20 27.12 -31.95 -1.86
N THR A 21 25.80 -31.95 -2.04
CA THR A 21 25.00 -33.18 -2.09
C THR A 21 24.17 -33.18 -3.37
N ALA A 22 24.03 -34.37 -3.97
CA ALA A 22 23.37 -34.58 -5.25
C ALA A 22 22.09 -35.42 -5.07
N GLN A 23 21.46 -35.76 -6.19
CA GLN A 23 20.18 -36.51 -6.32
C GLN A 23 18.93 -35.62 -6.13
N GLN A 24 17.85 -35.79 -6.89
CA GLN A 24 17.66 -36.68 -8.05
C GLN A 24 16.68 -36.08 -9.08
N GLN A 25 16.86 -36.43 -10.35
CA GLN A 25 15.89 -36.14 -11.42
C GLN A 25 14.86 -37.27 -11.48
N GLN A 26 13.58 -36.92 -11.59
CA GLN A 26 12.57 -37.79 -12.21
C GLN A 26 11.54 -36.94 -12.96
N ALA A 27 11.36 -37.25 -14.24
CA ALA A 27 10.36 -36.65 -15.11
C ALA A 27 9.89 -37.71 -16.10
N SER A 28 8.57 -37.91 -16.19
CA SER A 28 7.88 -38.72 -17.22
C SER A 28 6.40 -38.31 -17.29
N PRO A 29 5.69 -38.54 -18.43
CA PRO A 29 4.68 -37.58 -18.88
C PRO A 29 3.31 -38.20 -19.26
N MET A 30 2.51 -37.43 -20.01
CA MET A 30 1.18 -37.74 -20.59
C MET A 30 0.01 -37.63 -19.57
N THR A 31 -1.24 -37.32 -19.94
CA THR A 31 -1.85 -37.22 -21.29
C THR A 31 -2.94 -36.12 -21.36
N THR A 32 -3.33 -35.75 -22.58
CA THR A 32 -4.62 -35.21 -23.08
C THR A 32 -5.83 -35.46 -22.14
N GLU A 33 -6.85 -34.60 -21.99
CA GLU A 33 -7.76 -34.13 -23.05
C GLU A 33 -8.70 -32.99 -22.59
N ALA A 34 -9.38 -32.33 -23.53
CA ALA A 34 -10.47 -31.38 -23.27
C ALA A 34 -11.65 -31.62 -24.22
N PRO A 35 -12.90 -31.41 -23.77
CA PRO A 35 -13.95 -30.96 -24.67
C PRO A 35 -14.77 -29.78 -24.12
N SER A 36 -15.24 -28.93 -25.03
CA SER A 36 -16.26 -27.91 -24.76
C SER A 36 -17.65 -28.43 -25.14
N ALA A 37 -18.68 -28.07 -24.37
CA ALA A 37 -20.08 -28.23 -24.80
C ALA A 37 -20.98 -27.12 -24.23
N THR A 38 -21.76 -26.50 -25.12
CA THR A 38 -22.85 -25.55 -24.82
C THR A 38 -24.13 -26.30 -24.41
N THR A 39 -25.12 -25.62 -23.82
CA THR A 39 -26.58 -25.70 -24.15
C THR A 39 -27.53 -25.59 -22.93
N THR A 40 -28.00 -24.35 -22.70
CA THR A 40 -29.43 -23.96 -22.56
C THR A 40 -30.26 -24.33 -21.31
N GLN A 41 -31.00 -23.32 -20.87
CA GLN A 41 -32.14 -23.29 -19.92
C GLN A 41 -33.33 -24.16 -20.42
N PRO A 42 -34.36 -24.46 -19.59
CA PRO A 42 -35.49 -23.52 -19.51
C PRO A 42 -36.15 -23.42 -18.11
N SER A 43 -36.94 -22.36 -17.91
CA SER A 43 -37.76 -22.15 -16.70
C SER A 43 -39.18 -22.72 -16.83
N GLN A 44 -39.80 -23.09 -15.70
CA GLN A 44 -41.25 -23.15 -15.46
C GLN A 44 -41.52 -23.49 -13.97
N ASN A 45 -42.69 -23.25 -13.37
CA ASN A 45 -43.56 -22.06 -13.29
C ASN A 45 -44.59 -22.31 -12.13
N ALA A 46 -45.39 -21.29 -11.76
CA ALA A 46 -46.69 -21.41 -11.06
C ALA A 46 -46.63 -21.74 -9.54
N THR A 47 -47.59 -21.35 -8.67
CA THR A 47 -48.85 -20.59 -8.86
C THR A 47 -49.37 -19.97 -7.53
N GLN A 48 -50.01 -18.79 -7.59
CA GLN A 48 -51.15 -18.32 -6.72
C GLN A 48 -50.86 -18.20 -5.17
N THR A 49 -51.63 -17.50 -4.30
CA THR A 49 -52.89 -16.68 -4.29
C THR A 49 -52.80 -15.75 -3.03
N GLU A 50 -53.57 -14.67 -2.73
CA GLU A 50 -54.56 -13.80 -3.40
C GLU A 50 -54.76 -12.48 -2.57
N GLN A 51 -55.84 -11.71 -2.83
CA GLN A 51 -56.62 -10.84 -1.92
C GLN A 51 -56.03 -9.52 -1.36
N THR A 52 -56.37 -8.45 -2.08
CA THR A 52 -56.78 -7.09 -1.62
C THR A 52 -58.05 -7.13 -0.71
N PRO A 53 -58.56 -6.02 -0.07
CA PRO A 53 -58.38 -4.59 -0.41
C PRO A 53 -58.31 -3.55 0.76
N ALA A 54 -58.28 -2.26 0.37
CA ALA A 54 -58.98 -1.11 0.98
C ALA A 54 -58.33 -0.20 2.07
N THR A 55 -57.69 0.88 1.59
CA THR A 55 -58.00 2.32 1.87
C THR A 55 -57.88 2.96 3.28
N THR A 56 -57.35 4.21 3.25
CA THR A 56 -57.72 5.43 4.05
C THR A 56 -56.92 5.89 5.29
N THR A 57 -56.34 7.11 5.15
CA THR A 57 -56.25 8.25 6.11
C THR A 57 -55.27 8.32 7.33
N THR A 58 -54.33 9.25 7.19
CA THR A 58 -53.84 10.31 8.14
C THR A 58 -52.98 10.04 9.39
N THR A 59 -52.12 11.05 9.62
CA THR A 59 -51.54 11.56 10.89
C THR A 59 -50.39 10.82 11.60
N THR A 60 -49.37 11.63 11.93
CA THR A 60 -48.53 11.70 13.15
C THR A 60 -48.66 10.55 14.19
N THR A 61 -47.57 10.09 14.84
CA THR A 61 -46.58 10.94 15.55
C THR A 61 -45.21 10.23 15.76
N THR A 62 -44.26 10.96 16.34
CA THR A 62 -42.83 10.68 16.59
C THR A 62 -42.46 9.42 17.40
N THR A 63 -41.21 8.96 17.15
CA THR A 63 -40.17 8.48 18.13
C THR A 63 -39.72 7.01 18.00
N THR A 64 -38.39 6.84 18.13
CA THR A 64 -37.60 5.61 18.41
C THR A 64 -37.25 4.64 17.26
N THR A 65 -35.97 4.28 17.25
CA THR A 65 -35.22 3.35 16.38
C THR A 65 -35.26 1.90 16.94
N PRO A 66 -34.58 0.87 16.37
CA PRO A 66 -33.78 0.80 15.12
C PRO A 66 -34.08 -0.41 14.19
N VAL A 67 -33.82 -0.28 12.87
CA VAL A 67 -33.62 -1.46 11.96
C VAL A 67 -32.50 -1.20 10.94
N THR A 68 -31.70 -2.23 10.71
CA THR A 68 -30.52 -2.36 9.83
C THR A 68 -30.75 -2.10 8.34
N ALA A 69 -29.90 -1.27 7.73
CA ALA A 69 -29.62 -1.14 6.29
C ALA A 69 -28.26 -0.41 6.14
N THR A 70 -27.37 -0.61 5.15
CA THR A 70 -27.32 -1.50 3.98
C THR A 70 -25.87 -1.99 3.80
N SER A 71 -25.62 -3.10 3.09
CA SER A 71 -24.26 -3.48 2.68
C SER A 71 -23.82 -2.64 1.46
N GLU A 72 -22.69 -1.96 1.54
CA GLU A 72 -22.13 -1.14 0.45
C GLU A 72 -20.67 -1.53 0.15
N ALA A 73 -20.23 -1.36 -1.09
CA ALA A 73 -18.96 -1.89 -1.58
C ALA A 73 -17.73 -1.14 -1.02
N PRO A 74 -16.57 -1.81 -0.86
CA PRO A 74 -15.37 -1.18 -0.32
C PRO A 74 -14.76 -0.19 -1.32
N ALA A 75 -15.12 1.10 -1.17
CA ALA A 75 -14.49 2.18 -1.91
C ALA A 75 -13.04 2.40 -1.43
N SER A 76 -12.09 2.38 -2.37
CA SER A 76 -10.69 2.72 -2.08
C SER A 76 -10.58 4.13 -1.49
N PRO A 77 -9.81 4.34 -0.40
CA PRO A 77 -9.62 5.67 0.17
C PRO A 77 -8.93 6.61 -0.83
N PRO A 78 -9.33 7.88 -0.92
CA PRO A 78 -8.70 8.85 -1.81
C PRO A 78 -7.25 9.09 -1.39
N LEU A 79 -6.37 9.33 -2.37
CA LEU A 79 -4.99 9.74 -2.08
C LEU A 79 -5.00 11.03 -1.25
N PRO A 80 -4.19 11.13 -0.18
CA PRO A 80 -4.12 12.35 0.61
C PRO A 80 -3.60 13.49 -0.27
N ALA A 81 -4.40 14.56 -0.39
CA ALA A 81 -3.95 15.77 -1.06
C ALA A 81 -2.68 16.28 -0.38
N ARG A 82 -1.65 16.61 -1.17
CA ARG A 82 -0.49 17.35 -0.65
C ARG A 82 -0.97 18.74 -0.26
N HIS A 83 -1.33 18.91 1.01
CA HIS A 83 -1.76 20.18 1.59
C HIS A 83 -0.58 21.16 1.63
N THR A 84 -0.24 21.77 0.48
CA THR A 84 0.65 22.91 0.44
C THR A 84 0.06 24.03 1.28
N ALA A 85 0.86 24.61 2.18
CA ALA A 85 0.42 25.76 2.95
C ALA A 85 -0.07 26.88 2.02
N VAL A 86 -1.21 27.48 2.36
CA VAL A 86 -1.83 28.61 1.61
C VAL A 86 -0.99 29.89 1.70
N ALA A 87 0.01 29.92 2.60
CA ALA A 87 1.01 30.98 2.68
C ALA A 87 1.78 31.13 1.35
N PRO A 88 1.89 32.34 0.77
CA PRO A 88 2.67 32.56 -0.45
C PRO A 88 4.17 32.25 -0.26
N GLY A 89 4.69 31.27 -1.04
CA GLY A 89 6.12 31.00 -1.13
C GLY A 89 6.89 32.11 -1.89
N PRO A 90 8.23 32.06 -1.90
CA PRO A 90 9.08 33.15 -2.40
C PRO A 90 8.82 33.51 -3.88
N ARG A 91 8.41 32.55 -4.72
CA ARG A 91 8.04 32.81 -6.12
C ARG A 91 6.64 33.40 -6.27
N ALA A 92 5.72 33.07 -5.36
CA ALA A 92 4.38 33.65 -5.34
C ALA A 92 4.41 35.10 -4.84
N THR A 93 5.21 35.41 -3.82
CA THR A 93 5.43 36.81 -3.37
C THR A 93 6.16 37.63 -4.43
N ALA A 94 7.18 37.08 -5.09
CA ALA A 94 7.85 37.76 -6.21
C ALA A 94 6.91 38.05 -7.39
N LEU A 95 5.99 37.13 -7.72
CA LEU A 95 4.96 37.36 -8.75
C LEU A 95 4.00 38.50 -8.37
N GLN A 96 3.55 38.54 -7.11
CA GLN A 96 2.69 39.61 -6.59
C GLN A 96 3.41 40.97 -6.60
N GLN A 97 4.67 41.01 -6.14
CA GLN A 97 5.51 42.21 -6.15
C GLN A 97 5.75 42.74 -7.56
N ALA A 98 6.06 41.86 -8.52
CA ALA A 98 6.26 42.25 -9.93
C ALA A 98 4.97 42.78 -10.57
N PHE A 99 3.80 42.24 -10.20
CA PHE A 99 2.51 42.76 -10.64
C PHE A 99 2.23 44.16 -10.07
N ASP A 100 2.41 44.37 -8.76
CA ASP A 100 2.22 45.69 -8.14
C ASP A 100 3.24 46.73 -8.65
N GLU A 101 4.50 46.35 -8.91
CA GLU A 101 5.47 47.26 -9.54
C GLU A 101 5.03 47.64 -10.96
N ALA A 102 4.63 46.67 -11.80
CA ALA A 102 4.15 46.94 -13.15
C ALA A 102 2.87 47.81 -13.15
N LEU A 103 1.94 47.56 -12.23
CA LEU A 103 0.73 48.35 -12.03
C LEU A 103 1.10 49.79 -11.62
N ASN A 104 1.92 49.97 -10.59
CA ASN A 104 2.36 51.31 -10.16
C ASN A 104 3.12 52.05 -11.28
N ARG A 105 3.98 51.34 -12.05
CA ARG A 105 4.75 51.90 -13.18
C ARG A 105 3.89 52.26 -14.40
N THR A 106 2.73 51.62 -14.57
CA THR A 106 1.74 52.02 -15.59
C THR A 106 0.91 53.21 -15.11
N LEU A 107 0.45 53.22 -13.85
CA LEU A 107 -0.28 54.37 -13.28
C LEU A 107 0.58 55.64 -13.19
N ALA A 108 1.89 55.53 -12.94
CA ALA A 108 2.84 56.64 -13.01
C ALA A 108 2.97 57.28 -14.41
N LYS A 109 2.39 56.69 -15.47
CA LYS A 109 2.27 57.37 -16.77
C LYS A 109 1.08 58.33 -16.83
N LEU A 110 0.08 58.19 -15.95
CA LEU A 110 -1.08 59.07 -15.83
C LEU A 110 -0.86 60.21 -14.82
N GLU A 111 0.35 60.78 -14.78
CA GLU A 111 0.67 61.98 -14.01
C GLU A 111 -0.17 63.20 -14.46
N TRP A 112 -0.35 64.15 -13.54
CA TRP A 112 -1.22 65.32 -13.75
C TRP A 112 -0.85 66.12 -15.01
N ASP A 113 0.44 66.39 -15.23
CA ASP A 113 0.87 67.25 -16.34
C ASP A 113 0.62 66.60 -17.71
N LYS A 114 0.83 65.28 -17.80
CA LYS A 114 0.53 64.47 -18.99
C LYS A 114 -0.98 64.44 -19.26
N PHE A 115 -1.79 64.32 -18.21
CA PHE A 115 -3.26 64.31 -18.33
C PHE A 115 -3.82 65.71 -18.67
N ALA A 116 -3.29 66.77 -18.07
CA ALA A 116 -3.71 68.16 -18.30
C ALA A 116 -3.32 68.64 -19.71
N ALA A 117 -2.20 68.18 -20.27
CA ALA A 117 -1.77 68.46 -21.64
C ALA A 117 -2.75 67.89 -22.70
N CYS A 118 -3.43 66.77 -22.41
CA CYS A 118 -4.46 66.21 -23.28
C CYS A 118 -5.80 66.98 -23.24
N TYR A 119 -6.04 67.79 -22.21
CA TYR A 119 -7.32 68.49 -21.99
C TYR A 119 -7.13 69.99 -21.64
N PRO A 120 -6.41 70.78 -22.47
CA PRO A 120 -5.98 72.14 -22.12
C PRO A 120 -7.14 73.11 -21.86
N THR A 121 -8.28 72.94 -22.55
CA THR A 121 -9.48 73.76 -22.36
C THR A 121 -10.21 73.47 -21.04
N VAL A 122 -10.13 72.23 -20.54
CA VAL A 122 -10.77 71.81 -19.30
C VAL A 122 -9.86 72.09 -18.10
N SER A 123 -8.55 71.86 -18.24
CA SER A 123 -7.58 72.16 -17.18
C SER A 123 -7.50 73.66 -16.87
N ALA A 124 -7.63 74.53 -17.88
CA ALA A 124 -7.71 75.97 -17.67
C ALA A 124 -9.04 76.45 -17.03
N ARG A 125 -10.17 75.81 -17.35
CA ARG A 125 -11.51 76.25 -16.92
C ARG A 125 -11.99 75.62 -15.60
N ALA A 126 -11.56 74.40 -15.29
CA ALA A 126 -11.97 73.64 -14.11
C ALA A 126 -10.91 72.60 -13.69
N PRO A 127 -9.71 73.02 -13.23
CA PRO A 127 -8.63 72.08 -12.88
C PRO A 127 -9.02 71.11 -11.76
N ASN A 128 -9.85 71.56 -10.80
CA ASN A 128 -10.23 70.77 -9.64
C ASN A 128 -11.13 69.56 -10.00
N SER A 129 -12.03 69.69 -10.97
CA SER A 129 -12.86 68.56 -11.44
C SER A 129 -12.08 67.63 -12.36
N LEU A 130 -11.17 68.16 -13.18
CA LEU A 130 -10.28 67.32 -13.98
C LEU A 130 -9.35 66.46 -13.09
N ARG A 131 -8.85 67.04 -11.99
CA ARG A 131 -8.01 66.32 -11.01
C ARG A 131 -8.78 65.24 -10.24
N SER A 132 -10.03 65.49 -9.84
CA SER A 132 -10.84 64.45 -9.19
C SER A 132 -11.26 63.34 -10.16
N VAL A 133 -11.47 63.64 -11.45
CA VAL A 133 -11.64 62.63 -12.51
C VAL A 133 -10.37 61.79 -12.67
N GLN A 134 -9.19 62.41 -12.78
CA GLN A 134 -7.90 61.70 -12.85
C GLN A 134 -7.72 60.74 -11.66
N GLN A 135 -7.90 61.24 -10.43
CA GLN A 135 -7.79 60.44 -9.21
C GLN A 135 -8.78 59.27 -9.19
N ARG A 136 -10.04 59.50 -9.62
CA ARG A 136 -11.07 58.45 -9.70
C ARG A 136 -10.75 57.39 -10.76
N VAL A 137 -10.20 57.77 -11.91
CA VAL A 137 -9.77 56.83 -12.96
C VAL A 137 -8.59 55.99 -12.50
N VAL A 138 -7.56 56.63 -11.90
CA VAL A 138 -6.37 55.94 -11.38
C VAL A 138 -6.73 54.99 -10.23
N GLY A 139 -7.56 55.43 -9.29
CA GLY A 139 -8.05 54.60 -8.18
C GLY A 139 -8.87 53.40 -8.66
N LEU A 140 -9.92 53.64 -9.45
CA LEU A 140 -10.78 52.57 -9.98
C LEU A 140 -10.01 51.56 -10.82
N LEU A 141 -9.05 52.01 -11.64
CA LEU A 141 -8.19 51.12 -12.43
C LEU A 141 -7.28 50.28 -11.52
N SER A 142 -6.68 50.89 -10.49
CA SER A 142 -5.85 50.18 -9.51
C SER A 142 -6.64 49.10 -8.76
N GLU A 143 -7.81 49.46 -8.23
CA GLU A 143 -8.72 48.55 -7.51
C GLU A 143 -9.19 47.41 -8.41
N LYS A 144 -9.60 47.71 -9.65
CA LYS A 144 -10.02 46.71 -10.63
C LYS A 144 -8.88 45.76 -11.00
N CYS A 145 -7.73 46.28 -11.41
CA CYS A 145 -6.58 45.43 -11.78
C CYS A 145 -6.15 44.51 -10.62
N ARG A 146 -6.11 45.01 -9.38
CA ARG A 146 -5.82 44.17 -8.20
C ARG A 146 -6.89 43.10 -7.97
N LYS A 147 -8.18 43.45 -8.09
CA LYS A 147 -9.28 42.48 -7.91
C LYS A 147 -9.26 41.38 -8.98
N GLU A 148 -9.17 41.74 -10.26
CA GLU A 148 -9.14 40.74 -11.33
C GLU A 148 -7.88 39.86 -11.24
N PHE A 149 -6.72 40.42 -10.83
CA PHE A 149 -5.51 39.64 -10.57
C PHE A 149 -5.69 38.62 -9.43
N GLN A 150 -6.32 39.02 -8.31
CA GLN A 150 -6.62 38.11 -7.21
C GLN A 150 -7.57 36.97 -7.66
N ILE A 151 -8.61 37.29 -8.44
CA ILE A 151 -9.50 36.29 -9.04
C ILE A 151 -8.71 35.31 -9.92
N ILE A 152 -7.78 35.78 -10.75
CA ILE A 152 -6.94 34.93 -11.60
C ILE A 152 -6.00 34.03 -10.76
N LEU A 153 -5.43 34.54 -9.67
CA LEU A 153 -4.59 33.75 -8.75
C LEU A 153 -5.39 32.59 -8.12
N GLU A 154 -6.63 32.86 -7.72
CA GLU A 154 -7.57 31.90 -7.12
C GLU A 154 -8.10 30.89 -8.16
N GLU A 155 -8.65 31.34 -9.29
CA GLU A 155 -9.18 30.47 -10.35
C GLU A 155 -8.13 29.50 -10.90
N ARG A 156 -6.91 29.98 -11.13
CA ARG A 156 -5.82 29.15 -11.69
C ARG A 156 -5.05 28.38 -10.61
N GLN A 157 -5.36 28.60 -9.33
CA GLN A 157 -4.66 28.01 -8.17
C GLN A 157 -3.14 28.24 -8.28
N VAL A 158 -2.73 29.49 -8.50
CA VAL A 158 -1.33 29.84 -8.82
C VAL A 158 -0.43 29.69 -7.60
N VAL A 159 -0.87 30.14 -6.43
CA VAL A 159 -0.09 30.08 -5.18
C VAL A 159 0.30 28.65 -4.80
N PRO A 160 -0.62 27.65 -4.69
CA PRO A 160 -0.22 26.28 -4.39
C PRO A 160 0.69 25.69 -5.47
N LYS A 161 0.44 25.92 -6.77
CA LYS A 161 1.30 25.41 -7.85
C LYS A 161 2.72 25.99 -7.84
N LEU A 162 2.89 27.26 -7.44
CA LEU A 162 4.21 27.85 -7.24
C LEU A 162 4.90 27.30 -5.96
N ASN A 163 4.14 26.98 -4.92
CA ASN A 163 4.65 26.33 -3.71
C ASN A 163 5.06 24.86 -4.01
N GLU A 164 4.29 24.12 -4.80
CA GLU A 164 4.65 22.80 -5.34
C GLU A 164 5.93 22.86 -6.19
N LEU A 165 6.05 23.89 -7.05
CA LEU A 165 7.24 24.09 -7.87
C LEU A 165 8.50 24.35 -7.02
N GLU A 166 8.42 25.14 -5.96
CA GLU A 166 9.55 25.33 -5.04
C GLU A 166 9.88 24.06 -4.23
N ALA A 167 8.88 23.27 -3.86
CA ALA A 167 9.11 21.96 -3.25
C ALA A 167 9.85 21.01 -4.22
N LEU A 168 9.45 20.97 -5.49
CA LEU A 168 10.13 20.16 -6.52
C LEU A 168 11.53 20.67 -6.86
N VAL A 169 11.72 22.00 -6.93
CA VAL A 169 13.04 22.63 -7.19
C VAL A 169 14.00 22.37 -6.03
N SER A 170 13.55 22.48 -4.78
CA SER A 170 14.38 22.18 -3.61
C SER A 170 14.68 20.68 -3.49
N GLU A 171 13.71 19.80 -3.69
CA GLU A 171 13.91 18.33 -3.71
C GLU A 171 14.90 17.92 -4.81
N ALA A 172 14.77 18.47 -6.03
CA ALA A 172 15.74 18.25 -7.11
C ALA A 172 17.12 18.85 -6.83
N ALA A 173 17.21 19.94 -6.06
CA ALA A 173 18.49 20.51 -5.62
C ALA A 173 19.16 19.70 -4.50
N MET A 174 18.39 18.93 -3.71
CA MET A 174 18.96 17.95 -2.79
C MET A 174 19.47 16.73 -3.56
N ARG A 175 18.63 16.10 -4.41
CA ARG A 175 19.05 14.97 -5.26
C ARG A 175 20.34 15.23 -6.05
N ARG A 176 20.54 16.44 -6.59
CA ARG A 176 21.78 16.81 -7.29
C ARG A 176 23.01 16.92 -6.39
N LYS A 177 22.86 17.27 -5.11
CA LYS A 177 23.97 17.21 -4.13
C LYS A 177 24.29 15.76 -3.78
N ASP A 178 23.26 14.94 -3.60
CA ASP A 178 23.37 13.54 -3.19
C ASP A 178 23.98 12.68 -4.32
N ALA A 179 23.68 12.99 -5.59
CA ALA A 179 24.20 12.30 -6.77
C ALA A 179 25.61 12.75 -7.20
N GLY A 180 26.10 13.91 -6.71
CA GLY A 180 27.39 14.47 -7.11
C GLY A 180 27.47 14.84 -8.60
N ASP A 181 28.61 14.58 -9.22
CA ASP A 181 28.95 14.95 -10.60
C ASP A 181 28.37 13.95 -11.65
N ALA A 182 27.15 13.46 -11.40
CA ALA A 182 26.45 12.53 -12.28
C ALA A 182 25.83 13.27 -13.48
N GLU A 183 25.91 12.65 -14.66
CA GLU A 183 25.36 13.18 -15.92
C GLU A 183 23.89 13.62 -15.76
N PRO A 184 23.51 14.81 -16.28
CA PRO A 184 22.16 15.34 -16.13
C PRO A 184 21.13 14.44 -16.84
N GLY A 185 20.22 13.88 -16.05
CA GLY A 185 19.21 12.92 -16.53
C GLY A 185 18.37 13.44 -17.71
N ILE A 186 18.09 12.54 -18.65
CA ILE A 186 17.34 12.81 -19.89
C ILE A 186 15.96 13.41 -19.53
N PRO A 187 15.59 14.58 -20.08
CA PRO A 187 14.30 15.19 -19.78
C PRO A 187 13.15 14.38 -20.40
N PRO A 188 11.98 14.29 -19.73
CA PRO A 188 10.93 13.32 -20.08
C PRO A 188 10.24 13.55 -21.43
N HIS A 189 10.51 14.65 -22.13
CA HIS A 189 10.01 14.91 -23.50
C HIS A 189 10.92 14.31 -24.59
N LEU A 190 12.08 13.75 -24.23
CA LEU A 190 12.97 12.99 -25.11
C LEU A 190 12.91 11.48 -24.84
N LEU A 191 12.17 11.05 -23.81
CA LEU A 191 11.99 9.65 -23.45
C LEU A 191 10.90 9.01 -24.33
N PRO A 192 11.09 7.78 -24.83
CA PRO A 192 10.04 7.07 -25.57
C PRO A 192 8.91 6.63 -24.62
N PRO A 193 7.67 6.41 -25.13
CA PRO A 193 6.50 6.15 -24.30
C PRO A 193 6.60 4.86 -23.49
N GLU A 194 7.30 3.84 -23.98
CA GLU A 194 7.57 2.59 -23.28
C GLU A 194 8.42 2.81 -22.00
N ASP A 195 9.43 3.67 -22.03
CA ASP A 195 10.25 4.01 -20.86
C ASP A 195 9.45 4.79 -19.82
N VAL A 196 8.60 5.73 -20.28
CA VAL A 196 7.68 6.48 -19.39
C VAL A 196 6.68 5.54 -18.72
N LEU A 197 6.12 4.57 -19.46
CA LEU A 197 5.23 3.55 -18.91
C LEU A 197 5.95 2.64 -17.92
N ALA A 198 7.14 2.13 -18.28
CA ALA A 198 7.95 1.27 -17.43
C ALA A 198 8.34 1.97 -16.13
N ALA A 199 8.77 3.24 -16.18
CA ALA A 199 9.12 4.03 -15.01
C ALA A 199 7.93 4.27 -14.04
N ASN A 200 6.71 4.41 -14.57
CA ASN A 200 5.50 4.54 -13.74
C ASN A 200 5.02 3.20 -13.17
N MET A 201 5.18 2.09 -13.91
CA MET A 201 4.79 0.75 -13.46
C MET A 201 5.79 0.14 -12.46
N ALA A 202 7.10 0.44 -12.59
CA ALA A 202 8.16 -0.06 -11.73
C ALA A 202 7.90 0.08 -10.21
N PRO A 203 7.51 1.26 -9.66
CA PRO A 203 7.24 1.38 -8.22
C PRO A 203 6.02 0.56 -7.76
N LEU A 204 4.99 0.42 -8.61
CA LEU A 204 3.82 -0.41 -8.30
C LEU A 204 4.17 -1.90 -8.29
N LEU A 205 4.93 -2.36 -9.29
CA LEU A 205 5.40 -3.74 -9.39
C LEU A 205 6.37 -4.07 -8.24
N ALA A 206 7.29 -3.17 -7.88
CA ALA A 206 8.18 -3.35 -6.74
C ALA A 206 7.42 -3.43 -5.41
N ALA A 207 6.38 -2.60 -5.21
CA ALA A 207 5.53 -2.68 -4.02
C ALA A 207 4.78 -4.03 -3.93
N GLN A 208 4.23 -4.51 -5.04
CA GLN A 208 3.58 -5.83 -5.10
C GLN A 208 4.58 -6.98 -4.90
N GLN A 209 5.76 -6.92 -5.51
CA GLN A 209 6.82 -7.91 -5.32
C GLN A 209 7.26 -7.99 -3.85
N ASN A 210 7.45 -6.84 -3.19
CA ASN A 210 7.78 -6.79 -1.76
C ASN A 210 6.65 -7.37 -0.89
N GLN A 211 5.39 -7.08 -1.21
CA GLN A 211 4.22 -7.65 -0.52
C GLN A 211 4.12 -9.18 -0.68
N LEU A 212 4.43 -9.70 -1.88
CA LEU A 212 4.43 -11.15 -2.14
C LEU A 212 5.63 -11.85 -1.49
N ASN A 213 6.82 -11.26 -1.53
CA ASN A 213 8.01 -11.77 -0.85
C ASN A 213 7.80 -11.85 0.67
N ALA A 214 7.22 -10.81 1.28
CA ALA A 214 6.90 -10.82 2.71
C ALA A 214 5.91 -11.93 3.07
N ARG A 215 4.83 -12.10 2.29
CA ARG A 215 3.86 -13.20 2.47
C ARG A 215 4.52 -14.58 2.32
N LEU A 216 5.35 -14.76 1.29
CA LEU A 216 6.08 -16.00 1.04
C LEU A 216 7.00 -16.33 2.23
N GLN A 217 7.71 -15.35 2.78
CA GLN A 217 8.60 -15.58 3.92
C GLN A 217 7.82 -15.88 5.21
N THR A 218 6.66 -15.25 5.44
CA THR A 218 5.74 -15.62 6.54
C THR A 218 5.19 -17.05 6.38
N MET A 219 4.83 -17.47 5.17
CA MET A 219 4.38 -18.83 4.91
C MET A 219 5.52 -19.86 5.09
N GLN A 220 6.75 -19.52 4.68
CA GLN A 220 7.91 -20.37 4.88
C GLN A 220 8.26 -20.54 6.37
N SER A 221 8.23 -19.46 7.18
CA SER A 221 8.48 -19.58 8.62
C SER A 221 7.38 -20.34 9.36
N HIS A 222 6.12 -20.18 8.95
CA HIS A 222 5.01 -20.96 9.51
C HIS A 222 5.10 -22.44 9.14
N ASN A 223 5.39 -22.76 7.87
CA ASN A 223 5.58 -24.14 7.42
C ASN A 223 6.77 -24.83 8.09
N ALA A 224 7.85 -24.10 8.37
CA ALA A 224 8.99 -24.62 9.14
C ALA A 224 8.57 -24.97 10.58
N ALA A 225 7.91 -24.05 11.28
CA ALA A 225 7.43 -24.29 12.65
C ALA A 225 6.45 -25.47 12.73
N LEU A 226 5.51 -25.59 11.78
CA LEU A 226 4.60 -26.75 11.69
C LEU A 226 5.33 -28.06 11.38
N PHE A 227 6.40 -28.02 10.57
CA PHE A 227 7.20 -29.21 10.29
C PHE A 227 7.97 -29.67 11.53
N ASP A 228 8.58 -28.74 12.27
CA ASP A 228 9.27 -29.03 13.53
C ASP A 228 8.31 -29.60 14.60
N GLU A 229 7.08 -29.06 14.68
CA GLU A 229 6.02 -29.58 15.54
C GLU A 229 5.56 -31.00 15.13
N ILE A 230 5.36 -31.27 13.84
CA ILE A 230 5.02 -32.62 13.35
C ILE A 230 6.15 -33.61 13.66
N GLN A 231 7.42 -33.18 13.62
CA GLN A 231 8.56 -34.05 13.91
C GLN A 231 8.72 -34.31 15.41
N SER A 232 8.43 -33.35 16.30
CA SER A 232 8.40 -33.60 17.75
C SER A 232 7.24 -34.52 18.15
N GLN A 233 6.03 -34.28 17.63
CA GLN A 233 4.86 -35.16 17.82
C GLN A 233 5.13 -36.60 17.35
N ARG A 234 5.86 -36.78 16.24
CA ARG A 234 6.27 -38.10 15.74
C ARG A 234 7.29 -38.79 16.64
N ALA A 235 8.24 -38.05 17.21
CA ALA A 235 9.20 -38.59 18.16
C ALA A 235 8.52 -38.99 19.49
N GLU A 236 7.58 -38.18 19.98
CA GLU A 236 6.75 -38.47 21.15
C GLU A 236 5.87 -39.72 20.92
N ALA A 237 5.16 -39.78 19.79
CA ALA A 237 4.34 -40.95 19.44
C ALA A 237 5.18 -42.24 19.31
N ALA A 238 6.40 -42.17 18.76
CA ALA A 238 7.30 -43.32 18.70
C ALA A 238 7.79 -43.76 20.08
N ALA A 239 8.05 -42.83 21.00
CA ALA A 239 8.43 -43.15 22.39
C ALA A 239 7.27 -43.79 23.16
N LEU A 240 6.06 -43.23 23.04
CA LEU A 240 4.85 -43.78 23.68
C LEU A 240 4.49 -45.18 23.15
N LEU A 241 4.68 -45.42 21.85
CA LEU A 241 4.50 -46.76 21.27
C LEU A 241 5.53 -47.75 21.82
N ALA A 242 6.80 -47.37 21.95
CA ALA A 242 7.83 -48.23 22.55
C ALA A 242 7.56 -48.51 24.05
N GLU A 243 7.03 -47.55 24.80
CA GLU A 243 6.60 -47.74 26.19
C GLU A 243 5.40 -48.70 26.30
N LEU A 244 4.42 -48.59 25.40
CA LEU A 244 3.29 -49.51 25.32
C LEU A 244 3.71 -50.93 24.87
N GLU A 245 4.64 -51.06 23.92
CA GLU A 245 5.20 -52.34 23.50
C GLU A 245 5.96 -53.02 24.66
N ALA A 246 6.75 -52.25 25.43
CA ALA A 246 7.40 -52.75 26.65
C ALA A 246 6.39 -53.18 27.72
N ALA A 247 5.38 -52.36 28.03
CA ALA A 247 4.35 -52.70 29.01
C ALA A 247 3.53 -53.95 28.58
N CYS A 248 3.24 -54.11 27.28
CA CYS A 248 2.62 -55.32 26.75
C CYS A 248 3.52 -56.55 26.87
N ALA A 249 4.85 -56.40 26.68
CA ALA A 249 5.80 -57.47 26.89
C ALA A 249 5.93 -57.86 28.37
N ASP A 250 5.93 -56.88 29.29
CA ASP A 250 5.94 -57.11 30.74
C ASP A 250 4.67 -57.82 31.22
N VAL A 251 3.49 -57.40 30.75
CA VAL A 251 2.22 -58.08 31.03
C VAL A 251 2.19 -59.49 30.42
N GLY A 252 2.73 -59.68 29.22
CA GLY A 252 2.88 -61.00 28.60
C GLY A 252 3.80 -61.93 29.40
N GLY A 253 4.92 -61.42 29.89
CA GLY A 253 5.86 -62.14 30.75
C GLY A 253 5.25 -62.48 32.12
N ALA A 254 4.56 -61.53 32.74
CA ALA A 254 3.82 -61.77 33.99
C ALA A 254 2.72 -62.83 33.81
N ASN A 255 1.99 -62.81 32.69
CA ASN A 255 1.00 -63.84 32.39
C ASN A 255 1.64 -65.22 32.18
N ALA A 256 2.80 -65.30 31.52
CA ALA A 256 3.53 -66.56 31.35
C ALA A 256 4.03 -67.16 32.67
N LEU A 257 4.51 -66.31 33.60
CA LEU A 257 4.88 -66.73 34.96
C LEU A 257 3.66 -67.16 35.79
N LEU A 258 2.52 -66.49 35.61
CA LEU A 258 1.26 -66.89 36.25
C LEU A 258 0.71 -68.20 35.70
N ASP A 259 0.95 -68.55 34.43
CA ASP A 259 0.51 -69.81 33.81
C ASP A 259 1.24 -71.02 34.45
N GLU A 260 2.56 -70.91 34.65
CA GLU A 260 3.37 -71.92 35.35
C GLU A 260 2.88 -72.16 36.79
N VAL A 261 2.65 -71.07 37.54
CA VAL A 261 2.18 -71.12 38.93
C VAL A 261 0.70 -71.55 39.02
N ALA A 262 -0.14 -71.17 38.06
CA ALA A 262 -1.53 -71.62 38.00
C ALA A 262 -1.63 -73.12 37.73
N ASP A 263 -0.77 -73.68 36.87
CA ASP A 263 -0.75 -75.12 36.61
C ASP A 263 -0.17 -75.93 37.79
N GLU A 264 0.69 -75.32 38.64
CA GLU A 264 1.09 -75.89 39.93
C GLU A 264 -0.03 -75.82 40.99
N LEU A 265 -0.66 -74.65 41.20
CA LEU A 265 -1.82 -74.53 42.10
C LEU A 265 -2.99 -75.41 41.65
N ALA A 266 -3.18 -75.63 40.34
CA ALA A 266 -4.18 -76.54 39.80
C ALA A 266 -3.86 -78.02 40.07
N ARG A 267 -2.63 -78.37 40.47
CA ARG A 267 -2.28 -79.71 40.98
C ARG A 267 -2.44 -79.77 42.50
N GLU A 268 -1.99 -78.73 43.21
CA GLU A 268 -2.13 -78.65 44.68
C GLU A 268 -3.60 -78.61 45.12
N THR A 269 -4.43 -77.80 44.50
CA THR A 269 -5.89 -77.74 44.79
C THR A 269 -6.59 -79.05 44.54
N ARG A 270 -6.29 -79.76 43.44
CA ARG A 270 -6.83 -81.11 43.17
C ARG A 270 -6.37 -82.13 44.22
N ALA A 271 -5.15 -82.01 44.74
CA ALA A 271 -4.68 -82.86 45.84
C ALA A 271 -5.41 -82.55 47.15
N ALA A 272 -5.58 -81.26 47.49
CA ALA A 272 -6.29 -80.81 48.69
C ALA A 272 -7.81 -81.13 48.65
N GLU A 273 -8.45 -81.10 47.47
CA GLU A 273 -9.83 -81.58 47.29
C GLU A 273 -9.94 -83.09 47.53
N VAL A 274 -8.96 -83.88 47.10
CA VAL A 274 -8.92 -85.33 47.37
C VAL A 274 -8.66 -85.61 48.86
N GLU A 275 -7.86 -84.79 49.53
CA GLU A 275 -7.59 -84.94 50.97
C GLU A 275 -8.78 -84.52 51.84
N MET A 276 -9.45 -83.39 51.53
CA MET A 276 -10.68 -82.97 52.23
C MET A 276 -11.92 -83.78 51.85
N GLY A 277 -11.93 -84.43 50.68
CA GLY A 277 -12.98 -85.39 50.29
C GLY A 277 -12.79 -86.80 50.87
N GLY A 278 -11.71 -87.03 51.64
CA GLY A 278 -11.28 -88.36 52.12
C GLY A 278 -11.66 -88.73 53.56
N THR A 279 -12.47 -87.92 54.25
CA THR A 279 -12.85 -88.11 55.68
C THR A 279 -14.35 -88.30 55.90
#